data_AF-A0A1Q3WVV3-F1
#
_entry.id   AF-A0A1Q3WVV3-F1
#
_cell.length_a   1.000
_cell.length_b   1.000
_cell.length_c   1.000
_cell.angle_alpha   90.00
_cell.angle_beta   90.00
_cell.angle_gamma   90.00
#
_symmetry.space_group_name_H-M   'P 1'
#
loop_
_entity.id
_entity.type
_entity.pdbx_description
1 polymer ?
#
loop_
_entity_poly.entity_id
_entity_poly.type
_entity_poly.pdbx_seq_one_letter_code
_entity_poly.pdbx_strand_id
1 'polypeptide(L)'
;MTEKYAKASEETKEFYFYLGLLSTKFAIVEYKMLEFLGLLIADDFVLTNTILERNSLSQNIELLKKINKYRQFKEDKVSILIQQVSAIRVNRNLFIHGIWSSPSKHQNDLIITCSEPKILYEESKMGRTWKSKRHHTFQLSYIKKQVQQLDDIIIGQNYLTEKLKETVID
;
A
#
# COMPACT_ATOMS: atom_id res chain seq x y z
N MET A 1 -12.85 22.80 12.42
CA MET A 1 -12.70 21.52 13.14
C MET A 1 -14.07 21.18 13.73
N THR A 2 -14.68 20.05 13.40
CA THR A 2 -16.04 19.71 13.86
C THR A 2 -16.05 19.39 15.36
N GLU A 3 -17.10 19.76 16.08
CA GLU A 3 -17.25 19.52 17.54
C GLU A 3 -17.04 18.05 17.94
N LYS A 4 -17.27 17.10 17.01
CA LYS A 4 -16.99 15.67 17.19
C LYS A 4 -15.51 15.35 17.37
N TYR A 5 -14.59 16.05 16.71
CA TYR A 5 -13.15 15.80 16.84
C TYR A 5 -12.62 16.30 18.18
N ALA A 6 -13.09 17.47 18.63
CA ALA A 6 -12.71 18.04 19.92
C ALA A 6 -13.15 17.15 21.10
N LYS A 7 -14.24 16.40 20.94
CA LYS A 7 -14.79 15.46 21.94
C LYS A 7 -14.28 14.02 21.80
N ALA A 8 -13.48 13.70 20.78
CA ALA A 8 -12.95 12.36 20.58
C ALA A 8 -11.85 12.05 21.61
N SER A 9 -11.79 10.80 22.10
CA SER A 9 -10.70 10.35 22.95
C SER A 9 -9.35 10.43 22.22
N GLU A 10 -8.26 10.63 22.96
CA GLU A 10 -6.91 10.67 22.36
C GLU A 10 -6.57 9.39 21.59
N GLU A 11 -6.97 8.23 22.12
CA GLU A 11 -6.76 6.94 21.44
C GLU A 11 -7.52 6.89 20.07
N THR A 12 -8.72 7.47 20.00
CA THR A 12 -9.48 7.57 18.73
C THR A 12 -8.77 8.49 17.73
N LYS A 13 -8.25 9.63 18.20
CA LYS A 13 -7.45 10.55 17.36
C LYS A 13 -6.19 9.86 16.86
N GLU A 14 -5.51 9.12 17.73
CA GLU A 14 -4.33 8.33 17.38
C GLU A 14 -4.64 7.31 16.29
N PHE A 15 -5.76 6.60 16.38
CA PHE A 15 -6.17 5.63 15.36
C PHE A 15 -6.35 6.30 13.98
N TYR A 16 -7.08 7.43 13.93
CA TYR A 16 -7.26 8.17 12.68
C TYR A 16 -5.96 8.75 12.15
N PHE A 17 -5.06 9.21 13.02
CA PHE A 17 -3.72 9.65 12.65
C PHE A 17 -2.96 8.52 11.93
N TYR A 18 -2.91 7.32 12.51
CA TYR A 18 -2.20 6.19 11.91
C TYR A 18 -2.85 5.68 10.63
N LEU A 19 -4.19 5.72 10.50
CA LEU A 19 -4.87 5.41 9.24
C LEU A 19 -4.54 6.40 8.12
N GLY A 20 -4.51 7.70 8.45
CA GLY A 20 -4.08 8.74 7.52
C GLY A 20 -2.62 8.55 7.11
N LEU A 21 -1.73 8.34 8.10
CA LEU A 21 -0.31 8.08 7.88
C LEU A 21 -0.09 6.86 6.98
N LEU A 22 -0.80 5.76 7.23
CA LEU A 22 -0.72 4.55 6.40
C LEU A 22 -1.09 4.84 4.94
N SER A 23 -2.17 5.59 4.72
CA SER A 23 -2.62 5.97 3.36
C SER A 23 -1.57 6.82 2.64
N THR A 24 -0.98 7.80 3.33
CA THR A 24 0.11 8.63 2.80
C THR A 24 1.34 7.77 2.47
N LYS A 25 1.72 6.83 3.34
CA LYS A 25 2.89 5.98 3.13
C LYS A 25 2.70 5.02 1.95
N PHE A 26 1.49 4.47 1.75
CA PHE A 26 1.17 3.71 0.53
C PHE A 26 1.37 4.54 -0.74
N ALA A 27 0.88 5.79 -0.75
CA ALA A 27 1.08 6.68 -1.90
C ALA A 27 2.57 6.96 -2.16
N ILE A 28 3.37 7.14 -1.11
CA ILE A 28 4.83 7.31 -1.23
C ILE A 28 5.49 6.07 -1.83
N VAL A 29 5.15 4.86 -1.34
CA VAL A 29 5.68 3.60 -1.89
C VAL A 29 5.35 3.44 -3.37
N GLU A 30 4.13 3.77 -3.77
CA GLU A 30 3.68 3.72 -5.18
C GLU A 30 4.47 4.70 -6.04
N TYR A 31 4.60 5.95 -5.60
CA TYR A 31 5.39 6.97 -6.30
C TYR A 31 6.86 6.56 -6.45
N LYS A 32 7.50 6.10 -5.37
CA LYS A 32 8.91 5.68 -5.39
C LYS A 32 9.16 4.46 -6.26
N MET A 33 8.19 3.56 -6.36
CA MET A 33 8.27 2.46 -7.31
C MET A 33 8.27 2.95 -8.76
N LEU A 34 7.46 3.96 -9.07
CA LEU A 34 7.45 4.59 -10.39
C LEU A 34 8.76 5.31 -10.69
N GLU A 35 9.29 6.07 -9.72
CA GLU A 35 10.61 6.72 -9.84
C GLU A 35 11.70 5.70 -10.15
N PHE A 36 11.75 4.61 -9.38
CA PHE A 36 12.74 3.53 -9.57
C PHE A 36 12.59 2.82 -10.92
N LEU A 37 11.34 2.53 -11.33
CA LEU A 37 11.06 1.97 -12.65
C LEU A 37 11.48 2.89 -13.78
N GLY A 38 11.25 4.20 -13.63
CA GLY A 38 11.66 5.22 -14.58
C GLY A 38 13.14 5.14 -14.86
N LEU A 39 13.96 5.25 -13.81
CA LEU A 39 15.42 5.17 -13.93
C LEU A 39 15.91 3.87 -14.59
N LEU A 40 15.19 2.75 -14.42
CA LEU A 40 15.54 1.49 -15.08
C LEU A 40 15.14 1.44 -16.57
N ILE A 41 14.12 2.18 -16.99
CA ILE A 41 13.58 2.19 -18.36
C ILE A 41 14.24 3.28 -19.19
N ALA A 42 14.12 4.54 -18.73
CA ALA A 42 14.54 5.73 -19.44
C ALA A 42 14.90 6.83 -18.45
N ASP A 43 15.99 7.55 -18.69
CA ASP A 43 16.36 8.75 -17.94
C ASP A 43 15.53 9.98 -18.38
N ASP A 44 14.24 9.76 -18.67
CA ASP A 44 13.28 10.81 -19.03
C ASP A 44 12.00 10.63 -18.21
N PHE A 45 11.74 11.61 -17.35
CA PHE A 45 10.58 11.63 -16.46
C PHE A 45 9.26 11.76 -17.21
N VAL A 46 9.20 12.52 -18.30
CA VAL A 46 7.98 12.75 -19.07
C VAL A 46 7.59 11.47 -19.80
N LEU A 47 8.54 10.82 -20.46
CA LEU A 47 8.32 9.56 -21.14
C LEU A 47 7.93 8.46 -20.15
N THR A 48 8.64 8.36 -19.02
CA THR A 48 8.33 7.41 -17.96
C THR A 48 6.89 7.57 -17.46
N ASN A 49 6.49 8.79 -17.09
CA ASN A 49 5.13 9.01 -16.60
C ASN A 49 4.08 8.72 -17.66
N THR A 50 4.35 9.08 -18.92
CA THR A 50 3.43 8.78 -20.03
C THR A 50 3.24 7.28 -20.23
N ILE A 51 4.31 6.48 -20.09
CA ILE A 51 4.25 5.02 -20.22
C ILE A 51 3.55 4.38 -19.01
N LEU A 52 3.76 4.93 -17.81
CA LEU A 52 3.33 4.30 -16.55
C LEU A 52 2.03 4.89 -15.95
N GLU A 53 1.50 5.98 -16.50
CA GLU A 53 0.32 6.73 -15.97
C GLU A 53 -0.84 5.82 -15.59
N ARG A 54 -1.15 4.83 -16.44
CA ARG A 54 -2.32 3.96 -16.30
C ARG A 54 -2.02 2.65 -15.59
N ASN A 55 -0.79 2.45 -15.14
CA ASN A 55 -0.41 1.20 -14.49
C ASN A 55 -0.88 1.19 -13.03
N SER A 56 -1.59 0.13 -12.67
CA SER A 56 -1.80 -0.24 -11.28
C SER A 56 -0.47 -0.64 -10.63
N LEU A 57 -0.40 -0.56 -9.29
CA LEU A 57 0.73 -1.09 -8.52
C LEU A 57 1.08 -2.55 -8.88
N SER A 58 0.07 -3.36 -9.22
CA SER A 58 0.28 -4.74 -9.65
C SER A 58 1.03 -4.85 -10.98
N GLN A 59 0.68 -4.01 -11.95
CA GLN A 59 1.35 -3.96 -13.25
C GLN A 59 2.78 -3.43 -13.09
N ASN A 60 2.99 -2.45 -12.22
CA ASN A 60 4.33 -1.92 -11.91
C ASN A 60 5.23 -2.98 -11.26
N ILE A 61 4.71 -3.78 -10.32
CA ILE A 61 5.44 -4.90 -9.72
C ILE A 61 5.86 -5.92 -10.78
N GLU A 62 4.94 -6.31 -11.67
CA GLU A 62 5.24 -7.28 -12.73
C GLU A 62 6.23 -6.73 -13.76
N LEU A 63 6.14 -5.44 -14.09
CA LEU A 63 7.10 -4.78 -14.95
C LEU A 63 8.49 -4.74 -14.30
N LEU A 64 8.57 -4.42 -13.00
CA LEU A 64 9.82 -4.39 -12.26
C LEU A 64 10.47 -5.76 -12.19
N LYS A 65 9.70 -6.83 -11.96
CA LYS A 65 10.19 -8.21 -12.04
C LYS A 65 10.80 -8.55 -13.39
N LYS A 66 10.15 -8.15 -14.48
CA LYS A 66 10.64 -8.39 -15.84
C LYS A 66 11.94 -7.63 -16.08
N ILE A 67 11.97 -6.34 -15.78
CA ILE A 67 13.15 -5.49 -15.99
C ILE A 67 14.33 -5.94 -15.15
N ASN A 68 14.11 -6.35 -13.89
CA ASN A 68 15.17 -6.80 -12.98
C ASN A 68 15.99 -7.96 -13.60
N LYS A 69 15.32 -8.90 -14.29
CA LYS A 69 15.97 -10.02 -14.98
C LYS A 69 16.92 -9.59 -16.11
N TYR A 70 16.62 -8.46 -16.77
CA TYR A 70 17.41 -7.96 -17.90
C TYR A 70 18.50 -6.97 -17.47
N ARG A 71 18.18 -6.07 -16.55
CA ARG A 71 19.11 -5.02 -16.09
C ARG A 71 20.16 -5.55 -15.09
N GLN A 72 19.87 -6.65 -14.39
CA GLN A 72 20.75 -7.28 -13.39
C GLN A 72 21.29 -6.32 -12.30
N PHE A 73 20.63 -5.17 -12.10
CA PHE A 73 21.00 -4.21 -11.07
C PHE A 73 20.59 -4.74 -9.69
N LYS A 74 21.57 -5.16 -8.89
CA LYS A 74 21.38 -5.66 -7.50
C LYS A 74 20.17 -6.62 -7.41
N GLU A 75 20.14 -7.63 -8.28
CA GLU A 75 18.97 -8.47 -8.56
C GLU A 75 18.28 -9.00 -7.29
N ASP A 76 19.06 -9.50 -6.33
CA ASP A 76 18.55 -10.02 -5.06
C ASP A 76 17.84 -8.95 -4.22
N LYS A 77 18.43 -7.75 -4.13
CA LYS A 77 17.86 -6.65 -3.34
C LYS A 77 16.58 -6.12 -3.95
N VAL A 78 16.54 -6.00 -5.28
CA VAL A 78 15.31 -5.62 -6.01
C VAL A 78 14.24 -6.71 -5.85
N SER A 79 14.62 -7.98 -5.88
CA SER A 79 13.69 -9.10 -5.65
C SER A 79 13.09 -9.09 -4.24
N ILE A 80 13.89 -8.80 -3.22
CA ILE A 80 13.41 -8.63 -1.84
C ILE A 80 12.41 -7.47 -1.75
N LEU A 81 12.75 -6.32 -2.34
CA LEU A 81 11.85 -5.16 -2.37
C LEU A 81 10.51 -5.49 -3.05
N ILE A 82 10.56 -6.18 -4.20
CA ILE A 82 9.36 -6.64 -4.92
C ILE A 82 8.48 -7.51 -4.02
N GLN A 83 9.07 -8.45 -3.28
CA GLN A 83 8.33 -9.33 -2.38
C GLN A 83 7.68 -8.54 -1.23
N GLN A 84 8.42 -7.62 -0.62
CA GLN A 84 7.89 -6.77 0.46
C GLN A 84 6.71 -5.93 -0.02
N VAL A 85 6.82 -5.26 -1.18
CA VAL A 85 5.72 -4.45 -1.73
C VAL A 85 4.52 -5.33 -2.14
N SER A 86 4.78 -6.52 -2.67
CA SER A 86 3.72 -7.47 -3.03
C SER A 86 2.90 -7.91 -1.82
N ALA A 87 3.55 -8.13 -0.67
CA ALA A 87 2.89 -8.54 0.57
C ALA A 87 1.94 -7.46 1.11
N ILE A 88 2.39 -6.19 1.14
CA ILE A 88 1.58 -5.07 1.65
C ILE A 88 0.45 -4.66 0.70
N ARG A 89 0.56 -4.95 -0.60
CA ARG A 89 -0.46 -4.60 -1.62
C ARG A 89 -1.83 -5.20 -1.29
N VAL A 90 -1.86 -6.41 -0.75
CA VAL A 90 -3.12 -7.09 -0.39
C VAL A 90 -3.89 -6.25 0.64
N ASN A 91 -3.16 -5.72 1.61
CA ASN A 91 -3.70 -4.87 2.67
C ASN A 91 -4.07 -3.48 2.16
N ARG A 92 -3.27 -2.88 1.27
CA ARG A 92 -3.49 -1.54 0.68
C ARG A 92 -4.91 -1.36 0.15
N ASN A 93 -5.42 -2.34 -0.60
CA ASN A 93 -6.76 -2.25 -1.19
C ASN A 93 -7.84 -2.10 -0.12
N LEU A 94 -7.71 -2.85 0.97
CA LEU A 94 -8.60 -2.76 2.10
C LEU A 94 -8.46 -1.43 2.82
N PHE A 95 -7.22 -0.93 2.92
CA PHE A 95 -6.95 0.30 3.63
C PHE A 95 -7.49 1.56 2.94
N ILE A 96 -7.45 1.57 1.60
CA ILE A 96 -7.79 2.74 0.78
C ILE A 96 -9.26 2.72 0.33
N HIS A 97 -9.82 1.55 0.05
CA HIS A 97 -11.17 1.43 -0.51
C HIS A 97 -12.20 0.87 0.48
N GLY A 98 -11.77 0.48 1.67
CA GLY A 98 -12.65 -0.05 2.70
C GLY A 98 -13.49 1.03 3.37
N ILE A 99 -14.67 0.63 3.85
CA ILE A 99 -15.55 1.47 4.67
C ILE A 99 -15.23 1.21 6.13
N TRP A 100 -14.70 2.24 6.78
CA TRP A 100 -14.23 2.21 8.17
C TRP A 100 -15.33 2.55 9.17
N SER A 101 -15.46 1.75 10.21
CA SER A 101 -16.26 2.08 11.39
C SER A 101 -15.57 3.16 12.24
N SER A 102 -16.27 3.67 13.26
CA SER A 102 -15.58 4.37 14.34
C SER A 102 -14.72 3.40 15.15
N PRO A 103 -13.56 3.82 15.67
CA PRO A 103 -12.80 3.03 16.64
C PRO A 103 -13.65 2.73 17.88
N SER A 104 -13.54 1.51 18.39
CA SER A 104 -14.25 1.04 19.58
C SER A 104 -13.31 0.27 20.50
N LYS A 105 -13.47 0.43 21.81
CA LYS A 105 -12.76 -0.40 22.78
C LYS A 105 -13.35 -1.80 22.79
N HIS A 106 -12.50 -2.81 22.62
CA HIS A 106 -12.86 -4.19 22.87
C HIS A 106 -11.86 -4.76 23.88
N GLN A 107 -12.37 -5.15 25.06
CA GLN A 107 -11.53 -5.49 26.22
C GLN A 107 -10.56 -4.34 26.54
N ASN A 108 -9.26 -4.52 26.31
CA ASN A 108 -8.21 -3.53 26.54
C ASN A 108 -7.58 -2.99 25.23
N ASP A 109 -8.08 -3.41 24.07
CA ASP A 109 -7.56 -2.98 22.77
C ASP A 109 -8.52 -2.02 22.08
N LEU A 110 -7.94 -1.01 21.43
CA LEU A 110 -8.68 -0.18 20.47
C LEU A 110 -8.71 -0.89 19.12
N ILE A 111 -9.91 -1.23 18.67
CA ILE A 111 -10.14 -1.89 17.39
C ILE A 111 -10.93 -0.98 16.45
N ILE A 112 -10.73 -1.18 15.14
CA ILE A 112 -11.59 -0.62 14.10
C ILE A 112 -12.01 -1.75 13.17
N THR A 113 -13.23 -1.66 12.63
CA THR A 113 -13.70 -2.60 11.62
C THR A 113 -13.66 -1.93 10.26
N CYS A 114 -13.01 -2.60 9.31
CA CYS A 114 -13.07 -2.26 7.91
C CYS A 114 -14.00 -3.23 7.19
N SER A 115 -14.90 -2.70 6.37
CA SER A 115 -15.79 -3.50 5.54
C SER A 115 -15.50 -3.29 4.07
N GLU A 116 -15.40 -4.38 3.32
CA GLU A 116 -15.27 -4.32 1.86
C GLU A 116 -16.67 -4.07 1.25
N PRO A 117 -16.86 -3.01 0.43
CA PRO A 117 -18.16 -2.69 -0.15
C PRO A 117 -18.59 -3.63 -1.28
N LYS A 118 -17.77 -4.62 -1.67
CA LYS A 118 -18.09 -5.55 -2.76
C LYS A 118 -19.23 -6.47 -2.39
N ILE A 119 -20.28 -6.44 -3.21
CA ILE A 119 -21.35 -7.44 -3.23
C ILE A 119 -20.89 -8.59 -4.13
N LEU A 120 -20.87 -9.81 -3.61
CA LEU A 120 -20.53 -11.01 -4.36
C LEU A 120 -21.82 -11.69 -4.84
N TYR A 121 -21.88 -11.95 -6.14
CA TYR A 121 -22.87 -12.87 -6.70
C TYR A 121 -22.42 -14.30 -6.47
N GLU A 122 -23.31 -15.14 -5.96
CA GLU A 122 -23.12 -16.59 -5.98
C GLU A 122 -24.36 -17.26 -6.55
N GLU A 123 -24.17 -18.00 -7.64
CA GLU A 123 -25.20 -18.86 -8.24
C GLU A 123 -24.93 -20.31 -7.84
N SER A 124 -25.91 -20.92 -7.19
CA SER A 124 -25.85 -22.32 -6.75
C SER A 124 -27.04 -23.11 -7.29
N LYS A 125 -27.01 -24.45 -7.15
CA LYS A 125 -28.16 -25.31 -7.50
C LYS A 125 -29.44 -24.95 -6.75
N MET A 126 -29.34 -24.21 -5.64
CA MET A 126 -30.48 -23.75 -4.82
C MET A 126 -30.95 -22.33 -5.15
N GLY A 127 -30.35 -21.66 -6.14
CA GLY A 127 -30.76 -20.33 -6.61
C GLY A 127 -29.66 -19.28 -6.54
N ARG A 128 -30.09 -18.02 -6.70
CA ARG A 128 -29.24 -16.83 -6.78
C ARG A 128 -29.11 -16.18 -5.41
N THR A 129 -27.88 -15.98 -4.94
CA THR A 129 -27.61 -15.31 -3.67
C THR A 129 -26.67 -14.12 -3.86
N TRP A 130 -26.95 -13.03 -3.16
CA TRP A 130 -26.07 -11.88 -3.02
C TRP A 130 -25.45 -11.95 -1.63
N LYS A 131 -24.12 -12.10 -1.55
CA LYS A 131 -23.40 -12.04 -0.28
C LYS A 131 -22.70 -10.70 -0.14
N SER A 132 -22.88 -10.08 1.02
CA SER A 132 -22.28 -8.80 1.38
C SER A 132 -21.29 -9.00 2.53
N LYS A 133 -20.19 -8.23 2.46
CA LYS A 133 -19.24 -7.88 3.54
C LYS A 133 -18.35 -8.98 4.11
N ARG A 134 -17.11 -9.02 3.60
CA ARG A 134 -15.97 -9.38 4.44
C ARG A 134 -15.69 -8.21 5.40
N HIS A 135 -15.74 -8.51 6.69
CA HIS A 135 -15.35 -7.59 7.75
C HIS A 135 -13.95 -7.97 8.23
N HIS A 136 -13.08 -6.97 8.34
CA HIS A 136 -11.74 -7.14 8.88
C HIS A 136 -11.61 -6.24 10.10
N THR A 137 -11.28 -6.83 11.24
CA THR A 137 -11.05 -6.08 12.47
C THR A 137 -9.56 -5.90 12.64
N PHE A 138 -9.14 -4.65 12.83
CA PHE A 138 -7.74 -4.28 13.03
C PHE A 138 -7.54 -3.64 14.39
N GLN A 139 -6.51 -4.11 15.08
CA GLN A 139 -5.99 -3.47 16.28
C GLN A 139 -5.05 -2.31 15.90
N LEU A 140 -4.98 -1.28 16.75
CA LEU A 140 -4.07 -0.15 16.53
C LEU A 140 -2.60 -0.60 16.41
N SER A 141 -2.19 -1.59 17.21
CA SER A 141 -0.85 -2.19 17.16
C SER A 141 -0.50 -2.76 15.78
N TYR A 142 -1.47 -3.40 15.12
CA TYR A 142 -1.32 -3.91 13.76
C TYR A 142 -1.13 -2.77 12.75
N ILE A 143 -1.93 -1.70 12.84
CA ILE A 143 -1.78 -0.53 11.97
C ILE A 143 -0.39 0.10 12.13
N LYS A 144 0.07 0.27 13.36
CA LYS A 144 1.41 0.79 13.66
C LYS A 144 2.50 -0.08 13.03
N LYS A 145 2.38 -1.41 13.14
CA LYS A 145 3.30 -2.36 12.50
C LYS A 145 3.29 -2.25 10.97
N GLN A 146 2.11 -2.06 10.36
CA GLN A 146 2.01 -1.85 8.92
C GLN A 146 2.70 -0.54 8.49
N VAL A 147 2.58 0.54 9.28
CA VAL A 147 3.31 1.78 9.03
C VAL A 147 4.82 1.57 9.08
N GLN A 148 5.33 0.87 10.08
CA GLN A 148 6.77 0.55 10.18
C GLN A 148 7.26 -0.26 8.96
N GLN A 149 6.49 -1.26 8.52
CA GLN A 149 6.82 -2.02 7.32
C GLN A 149 6.88 -1.15 6.06
N LEU A 150 6.00 -0.16 5.94
CA LEU A 150 6.05 0.81 4.84
C LEU A 150 7.28 1.71 4.92
N ASP A 151 7.67 2.15 6.12
CA ASP A 151 8.88 2.94 6.31
C ASP A 151 10.14 2.17 5.88
N ASP A 152 10.26 0.90 6.26
CA ASP A 152 11.37 0.03 5.85
C ASP A 152 11.45 -0.11 4.33
N ILE A 153 10.30 -0.30 3.67
CA ILE A 153 10.19 -0.37 2.21
C ILE A 153 10.64 0.95 1.56
N ILE A 154 10.17 2.08 2.09
CA ILE A 154 10.52 3.41 1.58
C ILE A 154 12.03 3.66 1.69
N ILE A 155 12.64 3.28 2.82
CA ILE A 155 14.09 3.36 3.02
C ILE A 155 14.82 2.49 2.00
N GLY A 156 14.36 1.26 1.78
CA GLY A 156 14.90 0.35 0.77
C GLY A 156 14.81 0.91 -0.65
N GLN A 157 13.67 1.49 -1.01
CA GLN A 157 13.46 2.16 -2.30
C GLN A 157 14.44 3.33 -2.48
N ASN A 158 14.55 4.21 -1.48
CA ASN A 158 15.49 5.35 -1.52
C ASN A 158 16.92 4.88 -1.75
N TYR A 159 17.38 3.88 -0.98
CA TYR A 159 18.73 3.34 -1.11
C TYR A 159 18.98 2.79 -2.52
N LEU A 160 18.04 2.04 -3.08
CA LEU A 160 18.20 1.45 -4.42
C LEU A 160 18.14 2.50 -5.52
N THR A 161 17.24 3.48 -5.41
CA THR A 161 17.13 4.61 -6.34
C THR A 161 18.41 5.42 -6.37
N GLU A 162 18.96 5.81 -5.22
CA GLU A 162 20.21 6.59 -5.16
C GLU A 162 21.39 5.79 -5.74
N LYS A 163 21.48 4.49 -5.42
CA LYS A 163 22.52 3.63 -6.00
C LYS A 163 22.38 3.48 -7.52
N LEU A 164 21.16 3.48 -8.04
CA LEU A 164 20.93 3.40 -9.47
C LEU A 164 21.35 4.71 -10.15
N LYS A 165 21.00 5.87 -9.59
CA LYS A 165 21.44 7.19 -10.10
C LYS A 165 22.96 7.31 -10.17
N GLU A 166 23.69 6.84 -9.14
CA GLU A 166 25.16 6.78 -9.15
C GLU A 166 25.71 5.96 -10.33
N THR A 167 24.97 4.97 -10.82
CA THR A 167 25.42 4.07 -11.91
C THR A 167 25.09 4.63 -13.31
N VAL A 168 24.18 5.60 -13.40
CA VAL A 168 23.73 6.21 -14.67
C VAL A 168 24.53 7.48 -15.01
N ILE A 169 25.30 8.02 -14.06
CA ILE A 169 26.09 9.26 -14.19
C ILE A 169 27.54 8.99 -14.69
N ASP A 170 27.94 7.73 -14.90
CA ASP A 170 29.19 7.32 -15.58
C ASP A 170 28.93 6.89 -17.03
#